data_AF-A0A2L2YAS0-F1
#
_entry.id   AF-A0A2L2YAS0-F1
#
_cell.length_a   1.000
_cell.length_b   1.000
_cell.length_c   1.000
_cell.angle_alpha   90.00
_cell.angle_beta   90.00
_cell.angle_gamma   90.00
#
_symmetry.space_group_name_H-M   'P 1'
#
loop_
_entity.id
_entity.type
_entity.pdbx_description
1 polymer ?
#
loop_
_entity_poly.entity_id
_entity_poly.type
_entity_poly.pdbx_seq_one_letter_code
_entity_poly.pdbx_strand_id
1 'polypeptide(L)'
;NLRELSLHFKKVLDENVNSDIVLDVDGDKIKAHKLILQARSPVFHKMFTHETAGNPIAILDIGLETMKRFFILFYYFTTDEYGFEELLELYYAADKYEVISLRDSCKTKLLNLLQVDNACVLFALANRHSDEAFKNEVVQFISANFKSVVKTASIDELSKDD
;
A
#
# COMPACT_ATOMS: atom_id res chain seq x y z
N ASN A 1 -7.95 15.36 -20.25
CA ASN A 1 -7.41 13.98 -20.21
C ASN A 1 -7.25 13.58 -18.74
N LEU A 2 -7.70 12.39 -18.29
CA LEU A 2 -7.63 12.02 -16.86
C LEU A 2 -6.20 11.99 -16.31
N ARG A 3 -5.21 11.58 -17.13
CA ARG A 3 -3.80 11.56 -16.72
C ARG A 3 -3.26 12.97 -16.42
N GLU A 4 -3.63 13.93 -17.26
CA GLU A 4 -3.26 15.34 -17.10
C GLU A 4 -3.88 15.94 -15.84
N LEU A 5 -5.16 15.64 -15.57
CA LEU A 5 -5.83 16.07 -14.34
C LEU A 5 -5.11 15.54 -13.08
N SER A 6 -4.71 14.27 -13.09
CA SER A 6 -3.94 13.67 -12.00
C SER A 6 -2.58 14.35 -11.79
N LEU A 7 -1.91 14.78 -12.87
CA LEU A 7 -0.66 15.55 -12.75
C LEU A 7 -0.89 16.94 -12.12
N HIS A 8 -2.02 17.59 -12.40
CA HIS A 8 -2.38 18.85 -11.75
C HIS A 8 -2.62 18.66 -10.24
N PHE A 9 -3.32 17.59 -9.84
CA PHE A 9 -3.50 17.28 -8.42
C PHE A 9 -2.18 16.92 -7.73
N LYS A 10 -1.28 16.20 -8.41
CA LYS A 10 0.07 15.97 -7.88
C LYS A 10 0.80 17.29 -7.60
N LYS A 11 0.72 18.26 -8.51
CA LYS A 11 1.34 19.58 -8.32
C LYS A 11 0.78 20.30 -7.09
N VAL A 12 -0.54 20.22 -6.85
CA VAL A 12 -1.18 20.77 -5.63
C VAL A 12 -0.59 20.16 -4.35
N LEU A 13 -0.31 18.85 -4.35
CA LEU A 13 0.39 18.19 -3.24
C LEU A 13 1.84 18.68 -3.10
N ASP A 14 2.61 18.67 -4.19
CA ASP A 14 4.04 19.05 -4.16
C ASP A 14 4.25 20.51 -3.70
N GLU A 15 3.35 21.41 -4.08
CA GLU A 15 3.37 22.83 -3.70
C GLU A 15 2.66 23.11 -2.36
N ASN A 16 2.01 22.12 -1.76
CA ASN A 16 1.21 22.21 -0.53
C ASN A 16 0.12 23.30 -0.58
N VAL A 17 -0.50 23.49 -1.74
CA VAL A 17 -1.48 24.57 -1.96
C VAL A 17 -2.78 24.24 -1.21
N ASN A 18 -3.14 25.07 -0.22
CA ASN A 18 -4.34 24.91 0.61
C ASN A 18 -4.40 23.59 1.41
N SER A 19 -3.25 23.04 1.80
CA SER A 19 -3.20 21.90 2.71
C SER A 19 -3.78 22.27 4.08
N ASP A 20 -4.71 21.45 4.58
CA ASP A 20 -5.53 21.69 5.78
C ASP A 20 -5.32 20.63 6.88
N ILE A 21 -4.37 19.71 6.68
CA ILE A 21 -3.93 18.74 7.67
C ILE A 21 -2.42 18.49 7.58
N VAL A 22 -1.82 18.19 8.74
CA VAL A 22 -0.45 17.70 8.84
C VAL A 22 -0.48 16.30 9.45
N LEU A 23 0.20 15.37 8.79
CA LEU A 23 0.42 14.01 9.28
C LEU A 23 1.86 13.91 9.77
N ASP A 24 2.03 13.29 10.93
CA ASP A 24 3.29 13.12 11.62
C ASP A 24 3.69 11.65 11.56
N VAL A 25 4.69 11.35 10.75
CA VAL A 25 5.18 9.98 10.54
C VAL A 25 6.60 9.94 11.09
N ASP A 26 6.79 9.28 12.22
CA ASP A 26 8.09 9.17 12.90
C ASP A 26 8.80 10.53 13.17
N GLY A 27 8.02 11.60 13.38
CA GLY A 27 8.51 12.96 13.61
C GLY A 27 8.55 13.85 12.36
N ASP A 28 8.47 13.24 11.16
CA ASP A 28 8.42 13.94 9.88
C ASP A 28 7.00 14.43 9.57
N LYS A 29 6.89 15.71 9.19
CA LYS A 29 5.61 16.38 8.93
C LYS A 29 5.27 16.37 7.45
N ILE A 30 4.17 15.72 7.08
CA ILE A 30 3.61 15.70 5.74
C ILE A 30 2.34 16.54 5.70
N LYS A 31 2.33 17.59 4.88
CA LYS A 31 1.12 18.37 4.61
C LYS A 31 0.25 17.65 3.58
N ALA A 32 -1.07 17.66 3.78
CA ALA A 32 -2.01 17.01 2.88
C ALA A 32 -3.38 17.73 2.88
N HIS A 33 -4.33 17.15 2.14
CA HIS A 33 -5.68 17.69 1.96
C HIS A 33 -6.70 16.69 2.50
N LYS A 34 -7.42 17.06 3.56
CA LYS A 34 -8.46 16.22 4.18
C LYS A 34 -9.45 15.73 3.15
N LEU A 35 -9.97 16.64 2.32
CA LEU A 35 -10.95 16.31 1.28
C LEU A 35 -10.50 15.13 0.39
N ILE A 36 -9.25 15.16 -0.07
CA ILE A 36 -8.71 14.12 -0.96
C ILE A 36 -8.50 12.82 -0.19
N LEU A 37 -7.93 12.88 1.01
CA LEU A 37 -7.74 11.70 1.86
C LEU A 37 -9.07 11.03 2.21
N GLN A 38 -10.09 11.78 2.63
CA GLN A 38 -11.42 11.25 2.95
C GLN A 38 -12.15 10.67 1.74
N ALA A 39 -11.98 11.28 0.56
CA ALA A 39 -12.61 10.78 -0.67
C ALA A 39 -12.00 9.45 -1.14
N ARG A 40 -10.74 9.18 -0.79
CA ARG A 40 -9.97 8.03 -1.29
C ARG A 40 -9.84 6.90 -0.28
N SER A 41 -9.94 7.19 1.02
CA SER A 41 -9.78 6.23 2.11
C SER A 41 -10.92 6.35 3.13
N PRO A 42 -11.73 5.30 3.29
CA PRO A 42 -12.71 5.22 4.36
C PRO A 42 -12.11 5.39 5.76
N VAL A 43 -10.87 4.94 5.98
CA VAL A 43 -10.17 5.10 7.26
C VAL A 43 -9.87 6.58 7.52
N PHE A 44 -9.32 7.31 6.55
CA PHE A 44 -9.16 8.77 6.69
C PHE A 44 -10.50 9.50 6.80
N HIS A 45 -11.53 9.03 6.10
CA HIS A 45 -12.89 9.57 6.24
C HIS A 45 -13.38 9.50 7.69
N LYS A 46 -13.34 8.31 8.30
CA LYS A 46 -13.69 8.09 9.71
C LYS A 46 -12.78 8.92 10.64
N MET A 47 -11.48 8.91 10.38
CA MET A 47 -10.49 9.62 11.18
C MET A 47 -10.78 11.13 11.27
N PHE A 48 -11.18 11.77 10.17
CA PHE A 48 -11.39 13.23 10.14
C PHE A 48 -12.84 13.66 10.39
N THR A 49 -13.81 12.75 10.33
CA THR A 49 -15.21 13.05 10.69
C THR A 49 -15.42 13.09 12.20
N HIS A 50 -14.55 12.44 12.98
CA HIS A 50 -14.53 12.58 14.43
C HIS A 50 -13.69 13.81 14.83
N GLU A 51 -14.32 14.78 15.51
CA GLU A 51 -13.75 16.11 15.84
C GLU A 51 -12.48 16.08 16.71
N THR A 52 -12.09 14.93 17.23
CA THR A 52 -10.93 14.76 18.13
C THR A 52 -9.61 14.46 17.42
N ALA A 53 -9.58 14.39 16.08
CA ALA A 53 -8.33 14.25 15.36
C ALA A 53 -7.47 15.51 15.54
N GLY A 54 -6.37 15.39 16.29
CA GLY A 54 -5.40 16.46 16.48
C GLY A 54 -4.79 16.94 15.16
N ASN A 55 -4.06 18.05 15.19
CA ASN A 55 -3.27 18.49 14.05
C ASN A 55 -1.91 18.97 14.58
N PRO A 56 -0.81 18.22 14.36
CA PRO A 56 -0.69 17.08 13.46
C PRO A 56 -1.33 15.77 13.97
N ILE A 57 -1.61 14.83 13.06
CA ILE A 57 -2.06 13.47 13.39
C ILE A 57 -0.87 12.53 13.30
N ALA A 58 -0.57 11.83 14.39
CA ALA A 58 0.45 10.79 14.40
C ALA A 58 0.00 9.57 13.59
N ILE A 59 0.84 9.16 12.64
CA ILE A 59 0.72 7.90 11.92
C ILE A 59 1.86 7.00 12.40
N LEU A 60 1.50 5.86 13.00
CA LEU A 60 2.43 4.97 13.70
C LEU A 60 2.52 3.59 13.06
N ASP A 61 1.73 3.32 12.03
CA ASP A 61 1.55 1.99 11.45
C ASP A 61 2.19 1.82 10.06
N ILE A 62 2.74 2.89 9.50
CA ILE A 62 3.39 2.93 8.18
C ILE A 62 4.61 3.85 8.27
N GLY A 63 5.75 3.42 7.74
CA GLY A 63 6.97 4.22 7.69
C GLY A 63 6.89 5.39 6.70
N LEU A 64 7.75 6.39 6.89
CA LEU A 64 7.73 7.65 6.14
C LEU A 64 7.71 7.50 4.61
N GLU A 65 8.61 6.67 4.05
CA GLU A 65 8.75 6.55 2.60
C GLU A 65 7.55 5.82 1.97
N THR A 66 7.06 4.77 2.62
CA THR A 66 5.79 4.12 2.24
C THR A 66 4.65 5.12 2.30
N MET A 67 4.57 5.97 3.33
CA MET A 67 3.50 6.95 3.45
C MET A 67 3.54 8.00 2.34
N LYS A 68 4.74 8.49 1.98
CA LYS A 68 4.91 9.42 0.85
C LYS A 68 4.43 8.81 -0.47
N ARG A 69 4.84 7.56 -0.75
CA ARG A 69 4.38 6.81 -1.93
C ARG A 69 2.87 6.54 -1.88
N PHE A 70 2.34 6.20 -0.73
CA PHE A 70 0.92 5.96 -0.57
C PHE A 70 0.10 7.21 -0.87
N PHE A 71 0.52 8.38 -0.39
CA PHE A 71 -0.19 9.63 -0.66
C PHE A 71 -0.09 10.11 -2.08
N ILE A 72 1.07 10.02 -2.73
CA ILE A 72 1.14 10.48 -4.13
C ILE A 72 0.08 9.76 -4.99
N LEU A 73 -0.26 8.51 -4.65
CA LEU A 73 -1.28 7.69 -5.33
C LEU A 73 -2.72 8.14 -5.11
N PHE A 74 -2.98 8.99 -4.11
CA PHE A 74 -4.29 9.62 -3.92
C PHE A 74 -4.53 10.75 -4.94
N TYR A 75 -3.45 11.34 -5.45
CA TYR A 75 -3.46 12.48 -6.36
C TYR A 75 -3.10 12.04 -7.80
N TYR A 76 -2.22 11.04 -7.92
CA TYR A 76 -1.67 10.51 -9.16
C TYR A 76 -1.57 8.98 -9.10
N PHE A 77 -2.62 8.31 -9.57
CA PHE A 77 -2.73 6.85 -9.49
C PHE A 77 -1.90 6.14 -10.58
N THR A 78 -0.66 5.79 -10.26
CA THR A 78 0.15 4.83 -11.04
C THR A 78 1.03 4.00 -10.13
N THR A 79 1.07 2.68 -10.33
CA THR A 79 1.98 1.79 -9.61
C THR A 79 3.06 1.21 -10.50
N ASP A 80 3.23 1.75 -11.72
CA ASP A 80 4.13 1.19 -12.73
C ASP A 80 5.62 1.42 -12.41
N GLU A 81 5.93 2.34 -11.50
CA GLU A 81 7.29 2.74 -11.15
C GLU A 81 7.86 2.01 -9.92
N TYR A 82 7.06 1.17 -9.25
CA TYR A 82 7.45 0.55 -7.98
C TYR A 82 7.96 -0.89 -8.17
N GLY A 83 9.02 -1.22 -7.44
CA GLY A 83 9.59 -2.56 -7.37
C GLY A 83 8.82 -3.47 -6.42
N PHE A 84 9.34 -4.69 -6.24
CA PHE A 84 8.67 -5.72 -5.46
C PHE A 84 8.47 -5.29 -3.99
N GLU A 85 9.54 -4.82 -3.35
CA GLU A 85 9.53 -4.39 -1.96
C GLU A 85 8.59 -3.21 -1.72
N GLU A 86 8.63 -2.18 -2.57
CA GLU A 86 7.71 -1.05 -2.45
C GLU A 86 6.26 -1.47 -2.67
N LEU A 87 6.00 -2.43 -3.56
CA LEU A 87 4.64 -2.94 -3.80
C LEU A 87 4.11 -3.74 -2.61
N LEU A 88 4.95 -4.46 -1.85
CA LEU A 88 4.53 -5.12 -0.61
C LEU A 88 4.07 -4.09 0.44
N GLU A 89 4.88 -3.05 0.64
CA GLU A 89 4.57 -1.98 1.60
C GLU A 89 3.32 -1.20 1.20
N LEU A 90 3.17 -0.89 -0.10
CA LEU A 90 2.00 -0.22 -0.64
C LEU A 90 0.75 -1.08 -0.57
N TYR A 91 0.85 -2.39 -0.79
CA TYR A 91 -0.27 -3.32 -0.60
C TYR A 91 -0.75 -3.28 0.86
N TYR A 92 0.18 -3.39 1.82
CA TYR A 92 -0.13 -3.30 3.24
C TYR A 92 -0.81 -1.97 3.59
N ALA A 93 -0.25 -0.85 3.14
CA ALA A 93 -0.81 0.48 3.37
C ALA A 93 -2.22 0.63 2.77
N ALA A 94 -2.41 0.16 1.53
CA ALA A 94 -3.68 0.25 0.84
C ALA A 94 -4.77 -0.60 1.48
N ASP A 95 -4.45 -1.80 1.98
CA ASP A 95 -5.39 -2.62 2.72
C ASP A 95 -5.73 -1.97 4.07
N LYS A 96 -4.72 -1.53 4.82
CA LYS A 96 -4.85 -0.89 6.14
C LYS A 96 -5.73 0.36 6.13
N TYR A 97 -5.63 1.17 5.07
CA TYR A 97 -6.38 2.40 4.89
C TYR A 97 -7.60 2.24 3.95
N GLU A 98 -7.99 0.99 3.64
CA GLU A 98 -9.16 0.63 2.85
C GLU A 98 -9.20 1.27 1.44
N VAL A 99 -8.04 1.46 0.80
CA VAL A 99 -7.90 1.94 -0.59
C VAL A 99 -7.87 0.75 -1.54
N ILE A 100 -9.01 0.07 -1.67
CA ILE A 100 -9.14 -1.23 -2.36
C ILE A 100 -8.59 -1.20 -3.79
N SER A 101 -8.86 -0.14 -4.56
CA SER A 101 -8.35 -0.02 -5.93
C SER A 101 -6.83 -0.05 -6.00
N LEU A 102 -6.14 0.56 -5.02
CA LEU A 102 -4.68 0.55 -4.96
C LEU A 102 -4.17 -0.82 -4.55
N ARG A 103 -4.78 -1.43 -3.52
CA ARG A 103 -4.43 -2.78 -3.07
C ARG A 103 -4.49 -3.78 -4.22
N ASP A 104 -5.57 -3.76 -4.99
CA ASP A 104 -5.77 -4.68 -6.13
C ASP A 104 -4.79 -4.39 -7.29
N SER A 105 -4.40 -3.13 -7.49
CA SER A 105 -3.33 -2.75 -8.43
C SER A 105 -1.98 -3.32 -7.98
N CYS A 106 -1.62 -3.14 -6.70
CA CYS A 106 -0.39 -3.71 -6.12
C CYS A 106 -0.37 -5.23 -6.24
N LYS A 107 -1.47 -5.90 -5.88
CA LYS A 107 -1.65 -7.35 -6.04
C LYS A 107 -1.38 -7.81 -7.47
N THR A 108 -1.99 -7.15 -8.45
CA THR A 108 -1.81 -7.49 -9.87
C THR A 108 -0.34 -7.39 -10.28
N LYS A 109 0.36 -6.34 -9.82
CA LYS A 109 1.79 -6.18 -10.09
C LYS A 109 2.64 -7.22 -9.37
N LEU A 110 2.36 -7.51 -8.11
CA LEU A 110 3.06 -8.55 -7.34
C LEU A 110 2.90 -9.92 -7.97
N LEU A 111 1.70 -10.27 -8.45
CA LEU A 111 1.47 -11.52 -9.19
C LEU A 111 2.25 -11.58 -10.51
N ASN A 112 2.44 -10.46 -11.21
CA ASN A 112 3.31 -10.41 -12.40
C ASN A 112 4.80 -10.55 -12.07
N LEU A 113 5.19 -10.25 -10.83
CA LEU A 113 6.55 -10.41 -10.30
C LEU A 113 6.73 -11.72 -9.53
N LEU A 114 5.71 -12.58 -9.50
CA LEU A 114 5.75 -13.85 -8.78
C LEU A 114 6.80 -14.79 -9.38
N GLN A 115 7.72 -15.23 -8.54
CA GLN A 115 8.84 -16.09 -8.86
C GLN A 115 9.05 -17.12 -7.75
N VAL A 116 9.80 -18.18 -8.05
CA VAL A 116 10.04 -19.30 -7.12
C VAL A 116 10.68 -18.84 -5.81
N ASP A 117 11.53 -17.83 -5.87
CA ASP A 117 12.29 -17.25 -4.76
C ASP A 117 11.51 -16.24 -3.92
N ASN A 118 10.34 -15.78 -4.36
CA ASN A 118 9.49 -14.85 -3.61
C ASN A 118 8.08 -15.39 -3.30
N ALA A 119 7.74 -16.60 -3.77
CA ALA A 119 6.40 -17.15 -3.67
C ALA A 119 5.89 -17.25 -2.23
N CYS A 120 6.73 -17.70 -1.29
CA CYS A 120 6.33 -17.81 0.12
C CYS A 120 6.17 -16.44 0.81
N VAL A 121 6.90 -15.41 0.35
CA VAL A 121 6.71 -14.02 0.82
C VAL A 121 5.31 -13.54 0.42
N LEU A 122 4.91 -13.74 -0.84
CA LEU A 122 3.58 -13.36 -1.31
C LEU A 122 2.46 -14.17 -0.66
N PHE A 123 2.70 -15.46 -0.38
CA PHE A 123 1.75 -16.28 0.36
C PHE A 123 1.53 -15.73 1.77
N ALA A 124 2.61 -15.45 2.51
CA ALA A 124 2.52 -14.91 3.86
C ALA A 124 1.79 -13.54 3.87
N LEU A 125 2.09 -12.66 2.90
CA LEU A 125 1.39 -11.40 2.73
C LEU A 125 -0.13 -11.62 2.50
N ALA A 126 -0.50 -12.45 1.52
CA ALA A 126 -1.90 -12.70 1.21
C ALA A 126 -2.66 -13.32 2.40
N ASN A 127 -2.01 -14.24 3.13
CA ASN A 127 -2.55 -14.88 4.31
C ASN A 127 -2.78 -13.87 5.45
N ARG A 128 -1.77 -13.04 5.77
CA ARG A 128 -1.84 -12.00 6.81
C ARG A 128 -2.98 -11.01 6.58
N HIS A 129 -3.25 -10.68 5.32
CA HIS A 129 -4.31 -9.75 4.94
C HIS A 129 -5.65 -10.43 4.63
N SER A 130 -5.75 -11.76 4.79
CA SER A 130 -6.96 -12.53 4.48
C SER A 130 -7.49 -12.28 3.04
N ASP A 131 -6.59 -12.02 2.07
CA ASP A 131 -6.97 -11.91 0.65
C ASP A 131 -6.96 -13.30 0.02
N GLU A 132 -8.09 -13.99 0.13
CA GLU A 132 -8.26 -15.36 -0.37
C GLU A 132 -8.01 -15.47 -1.88
N ALA A 133 -8.40 -14.46 -2.66
CA ALA A 133 -8.16 -14.48 -4.10
C ALA A 133 -6.66 -14.39 -4.41
N PHE A 134 -5.92 -13.53 -3.72
CA PHE A 134 -4.46 -13.44 -3.88
C PHE A 134 -3.78 -14.72 -3.40
N LYS A 135 -4.19 -15.23 -2.23
CA LYS A 135 -3.65 -16.46 -1.65
C LYS A 135 -3.82 -17.65 -2.59
N ASN A 136 -4.99 -17.80 -3.21
CA ASN A 136 -5.27 -18.90 -4.15
C ASN A 136 -4.35 -18.89 -5.38
N GLU A 137 -4.13 -17.71 -5.99
CA GLU A 137 -3.22 -17.56 -7.13
C GLU A 137 -1.78 -17.97 -6.75
N VAL A 138 -1.31 -17.51 -5.58
CA VAL A 138 0.04 -17.85 -5.09
C VAL A 138 0.16 -19.34 -4.75
N VAL A 139 -0.85 -19.93 -4.11
CA VAL A 139 -0.87 -21.37 -3.78
C VAL A 139 -0.82 -22.24 -5.04
N GLN A 140 -1.53 -21.86 -6.10
CA GLN A 140 -1.46 -22.58 -7.38
C GLN A 140 -0.04 -22.56 -7.94
N PHE A 141 0.61 -21.40 -7.93
CA PHE A 141 2.00 -21.28 -8.37
C PHE A 141 2.96 -22.11 -7.51
N ILE A 142 2.84 -22.04 -6.18
CA ILE A 142 3.66 -22.84 -5.25
C ILE A 142 3.46 -24.33 -5.50
N SER A 143 2.22 -24.78 -5.67
CA SER A 143 1.90 -26.19 -5.91
C SER A 143 2.53 -26.71 -7.21
N ALA A 144 2.49 -25.90 -8.28
CA ALA A 144 3.13 -26.23 -9.55
C ALA A 144 4.66 -26.27 -9.47
N ASN A 145 5.27 -25.49 -8.56
CA ASN A 145 6.71 -25.31 -8.45
C ASN A 145 7.31 -25.85 -7.14
N PHE A 146 6.56 -26.69 -6.42
CA PHE A 146 6.83 -27.05 -5.01
C PHE A 146 8.28 -27.47 -4.76
N LYS A 147 8.82 -28.37 -5.59
CA LYS A 147 10.20 -28.90 -5.46
C LYS A 147 11.27 -27.81 -5.53
N SER A 148 11.00 -26.72 -6.24
CA SER A 148 11.92 -25.59 -6.37
C SER A 148 11.73 -24.62 -5.22
N VAL A 149 10.48 -24.30 -4.86
CA VAL A 149 10.13 -23.36 -3.78
C VAL A 149 10.72 -23.80 -2.44
N VAL A 150 10.60 -25.09 -2.08
CA VAL A 150 11.13 -25.63 -0.81
C VAL A 150 12.65 -25.59 -0.68
N LYS A 151 13.37 -25.24 -1.76
CA LYS A 151 14.83 -25.07 -1.75
C LYS A 151 15.25 -23.61 -1.64
N THR A 152 14.31 -22.67 -1.61
CA THR A 152 14.57 -21.24 -1.52
C THR A 152 14.54 -20.76 -0.09
N ALA A 153 15.19 -19.63 0.19
CA ALA A 153 15.13 -18.99 1.50
C ALA A 153 13.71 -18.48 1.85
N SER A 154 12.85 -18.25 0.85
CA SER A 154 11.49 -17.77 1.10
C SER A 154 10.64 -18.73 1.94
N ILE A 155 10.99 -20.02 1.98
CA ILE A 155 10.29 -21.01 2.82
C ILE A 155 10.31 -20.63 4.31
N ASP A 156 11.34 -19.90 4.75
CA ASP A 156 11.49 -19.45 6.13
C ASP A 156 10.36 -18.47 6.51
N GLU A 157 9.73 -17.78 5.55
CA GLU A 157 8.56 -16.93 5.82
C GLU A 157 7.37 -17.72 6.36
N LEU A 158 7.21 -19.00 5.97
CA LEU A 158 6.11 -19.83 6.44
C LEU A 158 6.24 -20.24 7.92
N SER A 159 7.44 -20.11 8.48
CA SER A 159 7.72 -20.42 9.89
C SER A 159 7.48 -19.23 10.84
N LYS A 160 7.21 -18.04 10.29
CA LYS A 160 7.03 -16.81 11.08
C LYS A 160 5.56 -16.55 11.46
N ASP A 161 4.64 -17.37 10.97
CA ASP A 161 3.20 -17.26 11.21
C ASP A 161 2.69 -18.25 12.29
N ASP A 162 3.60 -18.93 13.03
CA ASP A 162 3.33 -19.77 14.21
C ASP A 162 3.51 -19.02 15.55
#